data_AF-A0A967GSF5-F1
#
_entry.id   AF-A0A967GSF5-F1
#
_cell.length_a   1.000
_cell.length_b   1.000
_cell.length_c   1.000
_cell.angle_alpha   90.00
_cell.angle_beta   90.00
_cell.angle_gamma   90.00
#
_symmetry.space_group_name_H-M   'P 1'
#
loop_
_entity.id
_entity.type
_entity.pdbx_description
1 polymer ?
#
loop_
_entity_poly.entity_id
_entity_poly.type
_entity_poly.pdbx_seq_one_letter_code
_entity_poly.pdbx_strand_id
1 'polypeptide(L)' 'MSEHDHFTLDRKDFGLLLDALRERGFSVVGPTVRDKAIVYDELETVDDLPIGWTDEQDG' A
#
# COMPACT_ATOMS: atom_id res chain seq x y z
N MET A 1 15.12 22.63 7.74
CA MET A 1 13.79 22.02 7.61
C MET A 1 13.69 21.55 6.17
N SER A 2 13.68 20.25 5.90
CA SER A 2 13.64 19.78 4.50
C SER A 2 12.22 19.98 3.98
N GLU A 3 12.06 20.75 2.89
CA GLU A 3 10.85 20.68 2.07
C GLU A 3 10.76 19.25 1.52
N HIS A 4 9.65 18.57 1.80
CA HIS A 4 9.34 17.30 1.15
C HIS A 4 8.50 17.64 -0.07
N ASP A 5 9.02 17.33 -1.26
CA ASP A 5 8.19 17.38 -2.47
C ASP A 5 6.97 16.47 -2.30
N HIS A 6 5.80 17.02 -2.55
CA HIS A 6 4.55 16.27 -2.56
C HIS A 6 4.22 15.85 -3.98
N PHE A 7 4.09 14.55 -4.19
CA PHE A 7 3.62 13.98 -5.44
C PHE A 7 2.26 13.32 -5.21
N THR A 8 1.33 13.56 -6.13
CA THR A 8 0.03 12.91 -6.14
C THR A 8 0.04 11.78 -7.17
N LEU A 9 -0.39 10.60 -6.76
CA LEU A 9 -0.52 9.42 -7.61
C LEU A 9 -1.99 9.00 -7.64
N ASP A 10 -2.54 8.89 -8.84
CA ASP A 10 -3.89 8.40 -9.03
C ASP A 10 -3.99 6.92 -8.60
N ARG A 11 -5.09 6.54 -7.94
CA ARG A 11 -5.29 5.16 -7.45
C ARG A 11 -5.14 4.10 -8.55
N LYS A 12 -5.63 4.39 -9.76
CA LYS A 12 -5.52 3.49 -10.93
C LYS A 12 -4.07 3.24 -11.34
N ASP A 13 -3.18 4.18 -11.07
CA ASP A 13 -1.77 4.14 -11.47
C ASP A 13 -0.88 3.62 -10.33
N PHE A 14 -1.44 3.38 -9.14
CA PHE A 14 -0.67 2.90 -8.00
C PHE A 14 -0.07 1.51 -8.23
N GLY A 15 -0.74 0.64 -8.98
CA GLY A 15 -0.20 -0.68 -9.34
C GLY A 15 1.11 -0.58 -10.13
N LEU A 16 1.20 0.38 -11.04
CA LEU A 16 2.41 0.62 -11.83
C LEU A 16 3.61 1.02 -10.97
N LEU A 17 3.37 1.70 -9.84
CA LEU A 17 4.43 2.01 -8.88
C LEU A 17 4.93 0.74 -8.20
N LEU A 18 4.04 -0.16 -7.77
CA LEU A 18 4.43 -1.42 -7.15
C LEU A 18 5.22 -2.29 -8.13
N ASP A 19 4.76 -2.37 -9.38
CA ASP A 19 5.45 -3.09 -10.45
C ASP A 19 6.86 -2.53 -10.67
N ALA A 20 7.00 -1.21 -10.76
CA ALA A 20 8.30 -0.56 -10.94
C ALA A 20 9.26 -0.80 -9.76
N LEU A 21 8.76 -0.95 -8.54
CA LEU A 21 9.58 -1.30 -7.37
C LEU A 21 10.05 -2.77 -7.46
N ARG A 22 9.17 -3.68 -7.86
CA ARG A 22 9.47 -5.11 -7.99
C ARG A 22 10.45 -5.39 -9.13
N GLU A 23 10.30 -4.71 -10.27
CA GLU A 23 11.26 -4.77 -11.39
C GLU A 23 12.67 -4.33 -10.98
N ARG A 24 12.77 -3.44 -9.98
CA ARG A 24 14.05 -3.02 -9.41
C ARG A 24 14.59 -3.97 -8.34
N GLY A 25 13.90 -5.09 -8.08
CA GLY A 25 14.28 -6.11 -7.10
C GLY A 25 13.91 -5.77 -5.66
N PHE A 26 13.02 -4.79 -5.44
CA PHE A 26 12.52 -4.49 -4.10
C PHE A 26 11.30 -5.36 -3.78
N SER A 27 11.28 -5.92 -2.58
CA SER A 27 10.06 -6.46 -1.98
C SER A 27 9.23 -5.31 -1.41
N VAL A 28 7.99 -5.18 -1.86
CA VAL A 28 7.06 -4.20 -1.34
C VAL A 28 6.32 -4.83 -0.16
N VAL A 29 6.41 -4.23 1.03
CA VAL A 29 5.74 -4.72 2.24
C VAL A 29 4.72 -3.69 2.69
N GLY A 30 3.53 -4.14 3.05
CA GLY A 30 2.48 -3.28 3.56
C GLY A 30 1.37 -4.04 4.28
N PRO A 31 0.33 -3.34 4.72
CA PRO A 31 -0.79 -3.98 5.40
C PRO A 31 -1.58 -4.83 4.42
N THR A 32 -1.83 -6.09 4.77
CA THR A 32 -2.72 -7.00 4.05
C THR A 32 -3.71 -7.63 5.03
N VAL A 33 -4.82 -8.17 4.52
CA VAL A 33 -5.82 -8.86 5.33
C VAL A 33 -5.56 -10.36 5.31
N ARG A 34 -5.21 -10.92 6.46
CA ARG A 34 -5.06 -12.37 6.66
C ARG A 34 -5.86 -12.81 7.86
N ASP A 35 -6.67 -13.85 7.69
CA ASP A 35 -7.51 -14.40 8.76
C ASP A 35 -8.40 -13.33 9.45
N LYS A 36 -8.90 -12.35 8.67
CA LYS A 36 -9.69 -11.19 9.14
C LYS A 36 -8.94 -10.22 10.06
N ALA A 37 -7.61 -10.30 10.10
CA ALA A 37 -6.76 -9.35 10.78
C ALA A 37 -5.88 -8.61 9.77
N ILE A 38 -5.50 -7.37 10.09
CA ILE A 38 -4.49 -6.65 9.32
C ILE A 38 -3.12 -7.14 9.78
N VAL A 39 -2.33 -7.66 8.85
CA VAL A 39 -0.95 -8.07 9.07
C VAL A 39 -0.04 -7.33 8.10
N TYR A 40 1.23 -7.13 8.46
CA TYR A 40 2.21 -6.65 7.50
C TYR A 40 2.82 -7.84 6.76
N ASP A 41 2.70 -7.85 5.44
CA ASP A 41 3.24 -8.90 4.58
C ASP A 41 3.66 -8.31 3.22
N GLU A 42 4.25 -9.15 2.37
CA GLU A 42 4.56 -8.78 0.99
C GLU A 42 3.27 -8.48 0.20
N LEU A 43 3.27 -7.36 -0.51
CA LEU A 43 2.21 -6.97 -1.42
C LEU A 43 2.58 -7.40 -2.84
N GLU A 44 1.75 -8.25 -3.43
CA GLU A 44 1.88 -8.60 -4.84
C GLU A 44 1.10 -7.65 -5.74
N THR A 45 -0.01 -7.11 -5.26
CA THR A 45 -0.90 -6.23 -6.01
C THR A 45 -1.49 -5.15 -5.11
N VAL A 46 -2.07 -4.11 -5.72
CA VAL A 46 -2.81 -3.08 -4.97
C VAL A 46 -4.04 -3.65 -4.27
N ASP A 47 -4.59 -4.76 -4.77
CA ASP A 47 -5.77 -5.41 -4.21
C ASP A 47 -5.46 -6.19 -2.91
N ASP A 48 -4.17 -6.44 -2.62
CA ASP A 48 -3.75 -7.04 -1.35
C ASP A 48 -3.88 -6.08 -0.17
N LEU A 49 -3.98 -4.78 -0.46
CA LEU A 49 -4.22 -3.76 0.54
C LEU A 49 -5.66 -3.84 1.04
N PRO A 50 -5.90 -3.67 2.35
CA PRO A 50 -7.24 -3.60 2.90
C PRO A 50 -8.05 -2.47 2.25
N ILE A 51 -9.10 -2.83 1.50
CA ILE A 51 -10.05 -1.87 0.92
C ILE A 51 -11.25 -1.73 1.87
N GLY A 52 -11.58 -0.50 2.25
CA GLY A 52 -12.79 -0.22 3.05
C GLY A 52 -12.68 -0.56 4.55
N TRP A 53 -11.53 -1.05 5.02
CA TRP A 53 -11.20 -1.06 6.45
C TRP A 53 -10.69 0.32 6.86
N THR A 54 -11.58 1.30 6.84
CA THR A 54 -11.41 2.51 7.63
C THR A 54 -12.09 2.24 8.95
N ASP A 55 -11.31 2.14 10.02
CA ASP A 55 -11.86 2.07 11.37
C ASP A 55 -12.61 3.40 11.62
N GLU A 56 -13.92 3.34 11.84
CA GLU A 56 -14.60 4.40 12.59
C GLU A 56 -14.16 4.22 14.04
N GLN A 57 -13.03 4.85 14.40
CA GLN A 57 -12.65 4.99 15.80
C GLN A 57 -13.62 5.96 16.48
N ASP A 58 -14.75 5.42 16.96
CA ASP A 58 -15.45 6.04 18.08
C ASP A 58 -14.65 5.76 19.35
N GLY A 59 -13.95 6.79 19.83
CA GLY A 59 -13.26 6.81 21.12
C GLY A 59 -14.19 7.00 22.31
#